data_AF-G0MNF4-F1
#
_entry.id   AF-G0MNF4-F1
#
_cell.length_a   1.000
_cell.length_b   1.000
_cell.length_c   1.000
_cell.angle_alpha   90.00
_cell.angle_beta   90.00
_cell.angle_gamma   90.00
#
_symmetry.space_group_name_H-M   'P 1'
#
loop_
_entity.id
_entity.type
_entity.pdbx_description
1 polymer ?
#
loop_
_entity_poly.entity_id
_entity_poly.type
_entity_poly.pdbx_seq_one_letter_code
_entity_poly.pdbx_strand_id
1 'polypeptide(L)'
;MNGVRGLISFWKWTEAEEKPQLRDRIKGIIFDSAPSRPYGKQDATAMVISTPPIDALERWISEQTRISLLTWYLNLRATLQIPLLAMVPFLRSFMSIYYYLQTHITLPRDQLYLYSKADTMIKAKHVEKFISKQKEKGNSVTAIDFVDSEHVAHIRSHPEEYRNACLSFVRHVEAAYK
;
A
#
# COMPACT_ATOMS: atom_id res chain seq x y z
N MET A 1 4.25 -0.16 4.21
CA MET A 1 2.99 0.59 3.99
C MET A 1 2.02 0.31 5.12
N ASN A 2 1.94 1.21 6.10
CA ASN A 2 1.23 0.95 7.36
C ASN A 2 -0.29 0.95 7.18
N GLY A 3 -0.84 1.83 6.32
CA GLY A 3 -2.28 1.87 6.05
C GLY A 3 -2.84 0.55 5.48
N VAL A 4 -2.16 -0.04 4.49
CA VAL A 4 -2.56 -1.35 3.92
C VAL A 4 -2.50 -2.47 4.96
N ARG A 5 -1.52 -2.44 5.87
CA ARG A 5 -1.44 -3.42 6.98
C ARG A 5 -2.63 -3.26 7.93
N GLY A 6 -2.98 -2.02 8.28
CA GLY A 6 -4.16 -1.75 9.12
C GLY A 6 -5.45 -2.28 8.49
N LEU A 7 -5.63 -2.07 7.19
CA LEU A 7 -6.76 -2.61 6.43
C LEU A 7 -6.81 -4.15 6.48
N ILE A 8 -5.68 -4.82 6.25
CA ILE A 8 -5.59 -6.28 6.34
C ILE A 8 -5.91 -6.76 7.74
N SER A 9 -5.36 -6.10 8.77
CA SER A 9 -5.63 -6.44 10.17
C SER A 9 -7.11 -6.31 10.50
N PHE A 10 -7.78 -5.26 10.03
CA PHE A 10 -9.23 -5.11 10.20
C PHE A 10 -10.02 -6.23 9.51
N TRP A 11 -9.64 -6.63 8.29
CA TRP A 11 -10.26 -7.76 7.60
C TRP A 11 -10.08 -9.07 8.38
N LYS A 12 -8.87 -9.39 8.81
CA LYS A 12 -8.60 -10.59 9.60
C LYS A 12 -9.34 -10.59 10.94
N TRP A 13 -9.39 -9.45 11.62
CA TRP A 13 -10.10 -9.31 12.89
C TRP A 13 -11.61 -9.52 12.72
N THR A 14 -12.22 -8.89 11.72
CA THR A 14 -13.66 -9.11 11.42
C THR A 14 -13.99 -10.55 11.03
N GLU A 15 -13.03 -11.29 10.46
CA GLU A 15 -13.18 -12.72 10.18
C GLU A 15 -13.13 -13.55 11.46
N ALA A 16 -12.11 -13.31 12.29
CA ALA A 16 -11.89 -14.03 13.54
C ALA A 16 -13.03 -13.83 14.55
N GLU A 17 -13.63 -12.65 14.56
CA GLU A 17 -14.75 -12.28 15.43
C GLU A 17 -16.12 -12.62 14.84
N GLU A 18 -16.18 -13.28 13.68
CA GLU A 18 -17.41 -13.61 12.95
C GLU A 18 -18.31 -12.37 12.72
N LYS A 19 -17.68 -11.22 12.42
CA LYS A 19 -18.32 -9.92 12.18
C LYS A 19 -18.09 -9.38 10.75
N PRO A 20 -18.31 -10.17 9.68
CA PRO A 20 -18.09 -9.70 8.30
C PRO A 20 -18.99 -8.51 7.92
N GLN A 21 -20.18 -8.38 8.53
CA GLN A 21 -21.13 -7.29 8.30
C GLN A 21 -20.56 -5.89 8.60
N LEU A 22 -19.50 -5.80 9.42
CA LEU A 22 -18.82 -4.52 9.67
C LEU A 22 -18.09 -4.01 8.42
N ARG A 23 -17.70 -4.90 7.51
CA ARG A 23 -17.05 -4.54 6.24
C ARG A 23 -18.03 -3.84 5.30
N ASP A 24 -19.30 -4.23 5.32
CA ASP A 24 -20.35 -3.65 4.47
C ASP A 24 -20.67 -2.19 4.82
N ARG A 25 -20.26 -1.75 6.02
CA ARG A 25 -20.36 -0.34 6.43
C ARG A 25 -19.34 0.56 5.73
N ILE A 26 -18.27 -0.02 5.17
CA ILE A 26 -17.25 0.72 4.43
C ILE A 26 -17.71 0.84 2.97
N LYS A 27 -18.23 2.03 2.62
CA LYS A 27 -18.80 2.28 1.29
C LYS A 27 -17.80 2.75 0.24
N GLY A 28 -16.67 3.28 0.68
CA GLY A 28 -15.58 3.68 -0.21
C GLY A 28 -14.23 3.67 0.49
N ILE A 29 -13.15 3.69 -0.30
CA ILE A 29 -11.78 3.74 0.20
C ILE A 29 -10.91 4.66 -0.64
N ILE A 30 -10.04 5.42 0.03
CA ILE A 30 -9.01 6.25 -0.62
C ILE A 30 -7.64 5.63 -0.30
N PHE A 31 -6.86 5.38 -1.34
CA PHE A 31 -5.46 4.99 -1.23
C PHE A 31 -4.57 6.17 -1.62
N ASP A 32 -3.75 6.63 -0.68
CA ASP A 32 -2.69 7.60 -0.93
C ASP A 32 -1.35 6.88 -1.02
N SER A 33 -0.71 6.99 -2.19
CA SER A 33 0.56 6.36 -2.53
C SER A 33 0.55 4.84 -2.32
N ALA A 34 -0.58 4.18 -2.59
CA ALA A 34 -0.85 2.77 -2.27
C ALA A 34 -1.88 2.10 -3.20
N PRO A 35 -2.02 0.76 -3.15
CA PRO A 35 -1.09 -0.24 -2.61
C PRO A 35 0.05 -0.51 -3.59
N SER A 36 1.26 -0.74 -3.07
CA SER A 36 2.43 -1.03 -3.90
C SER A 36 3.44 -1.91 -3.16
N ARG A 37 4.49 -2.29 -3.89
CA ARG A 37 5.69 -2.93 -3.32
C ARG A 37 6.77 -1.86 -3.23
N PRO A 38 7.18 -1.44 -2.02
CA PRO A 38 8.23 -0.45 -1.88
C PRO A 38 9.56 -0.99 -2.39
N TYR A 39 10.46 -0.08 -2.71
CA TYR A 39 11.85 -0.42 -3.00
C TYR A 39 12.57 -0.90 -1.73
N GLY A 40 13.50 -1.85 -1.85
CA GLY A 40 14.16 -2.47 -0.70
C GLY A 40 14.92 -1.49 0.19
N LYS A 41 15.57 -0.47 -0.40
CA LYS A 41 16.28 0.57 0.36
C LYS A 41 15.32 1.42 1.19
N GLN A 42 14.21 1.83 0.58
CA GLN A 42 13.19 2.68 1.20
C GLN A 42 12.45 1.94 2.31
N ASP A 43 12.17 0.64 2.13
CA ASP A 43 11.60 -0.22 3.18
C ASP A 43 12.60 -0.42 4.33
N ALA A 44 13.90 -0.60 4.03
CA ALA A 44 14.95 -0.67 5.05
C ALA A 44 15.08 0.63 5.85
N THR A 45 15.10 1.79 5.17
CA THR A 45 15.14 3.11 5.83
C THR A 45 13.93 3.29 6.74
N ALA A 46 12.72 2.96 6.27
CA ALA A 46 11.52 3.06 7.09
C ALA A 46 11.57 2.14 8.32
N MET A 47 12.08 0.90 8.19
CA MET A 47 12.24 -0.01 9.32
C MET A 47 13.24 0.51 10.35
N VAL A 48 14.38 1.04 9.91
CA VAL A 48 15.42 1.56 10.81
C VAL A 48 14.91 2.77 11.59
N ILE A 49 14.25 3.73 10.92
CA ILE A 49 13.72 4.94 11.55
C ILE A 49 12.57 4.61 12.54
N SER A 50 11.77 3.59 12.25
CA SER A 50 10.60 3.22 13.08
C SER A 50 10.90 2.22 14.20
N THR A 51 12.09 1.64 14.23
CA THR A 51 12.48 0.67 15.28
C THR A 51 13.39 1.37 16.29
N PRO A 52 13.02 1.41 17.57
CA PRO A 52 13.85 2.03 18.58
C PRO A 52 15.20 1.31 18.68
N PRO A 53 16.24 2.02 19.14
CA PRO A 53 17.54 1.44 19.31
C PRO A 53 17.54 0.22 20.27
N ILE A 54 18.26 -0.85 19.91
CA ILE A 54 18.60 -1.98 20.78
C ILE A 54 19.97 -1.68 21.43
N ASP A 55 19.95 -1.29 22.70
CA ASP A 55 21.10 -0.77 23.47
C ASP A 55 22.40 -1.60 23.38
N ALA A 56 22.31 -2.91 23.16
CA ALA A 56 23.47 -3.81 23.17
C ALA A 56 24.30 -3.81 21.86
N LEU A 57 23.67 -3.58 20.69
CA LEU A 57 24.32 -3.75 19.38
C LEU A 57 24.65 -2.41 18.68
N GLU A 58 23.93 -1.34 18.99
CA GLU A 58 24.03 -0.08 18.24
C GLU A 58 25.16 0.86 18.63
N ARG A 59 25.77 0.69 19.81
CA ARG A 59 27.01 1.43 20.11
C ARG A 59 28.11 1.17 19.06
N TRP A 60 27.98 0.09 18.30
CA TRP A 60 28.99 -0.38 17.35
C TRP A 60 28.57 -0.25 15.87
N ILE A 61 27.29 -0.04 15.56
CA ILE A 61 26.78 -0.08 14.18
C ILE A 61 25.98 1.18 13.89
N SER A 62 26.48 2.00 12.94
CA SER A 62 25.78 3.20 12.49
C SER A 62 24.42 2.88 11.84
N GLU A 63 23.47 3.82 11.90
CA GLU A 63 22.18 3.73 11.20
C GLU A 63 22.37 3.45 9.71
N GLN A 64 23.35 4.10 9.07
CA GLN A 64 23.64 3.91 7.66
C GLN A 64 24.09 2.48 7.34
N THR A 65 24.87 1.86 8.24
CA THR A 65 25.27 0.46 8.12
C THR A 65 24.06 -0.46 8.28
N ARG A 66 23.18 -0.20 9.25
CA ARG A 66 21.93 -0.96 9.45
C ARG A 66 21.03 -0.89 8.21
N ILE A 67 20.82 0.32 7.65
CA ILE A 67 20.05 0.53 6.43
C ILE A 67 20.67 -0.25 5.28
N SER A 68 21.99 -0.20 5.10
CA SER A 68 22.68 -0.91 4.02
C SER A 68 22.56 -2.43 4.14
N LEU A 69 22.75 -2.98 5.35
CA LEU A 69 22.60 -4.41 5.61
C LEU A 69 21.17 -4.89 5.35
N LEU A 70 20.18 -4.15 5.86
CA LEU A 70 18.77 -4.45 5.62
C LEU A 70 18.39 -4.29 4.15
N THR A 71 18.92 -3.28 3.46
CA THR A 71 18.71 -3.09 2.02
C THR A 71 19.23 -4.30 1.24
N TRP A 72 20.45 -4.77 1.54
CA TRP A 72 21.02 -5.96 0.91
C TRP A 72 20.16 -7.20 1.18
N TYR A 73 19.77 -7.42 2.44
CA TYR A 73 18.89 -8.52 2.82
C TYR A 73 17.53 -8.47 2.10
N LEU A 74 16.86 -7.31 2.08
CA LEU A 74 15.55 -7.14 1.45
C LEU A 74 15.64 -7.30 -0.07
N ASN A 75 16.70 -6.80 -0.70
CA ASN A 75 16.94 -6.99 -2.13
C ASN A 75 17.24 -8.46 -2.45
N LEU A 76 18.10 -9.12 -1.68
CA LEU A 76 18.39 -10.55 -1.84
C LEU A 76 17.11 -11.38 -1.69
N ARG A 77 16.35 -11.13 -0.63
CA ARG A 77 15.03 -11.74 -0.41
C ARG A 77 14.12 -11.49 -1.61
N ALA A 78 14.02 -10.26 -2.12
CA ALA A 78 13.18 -9.96 -3.27
C ALA A 78 13.64 -10.71 -4.54
N THR A 79 14.95 -10.78 -4.80
CA THR A 79 15.54 -11.47 -5.94
C THR A 79 15.29 -12.98 -5.90
N LEU A 80 15.29 -13.60 -4.72
CA LEU A 80 14.97 -15.02 -4.57
C LEU A 80 13.45 -15.28 -4.54
N GLN A 81 12.71 -14.44 -3.83
CA GLN A 81 11.27 -14.63 -3.60
C GLN A 81 10.44 -14.33 -4.86
N ILE A 82 10.78 -13.33 -5.68
CA ILE A 82 10.03 -13.01 -6.90
C ILE A 82 9.98 -14.18 -7.91
N PRO A 83 11.11 -14.80 -8.33
CA PRO A 83 11.07 -15.92 -9.27
C PRO A 83 10.41 -17.15 -8.65
N LEU A 84 10.66 -17.43 -7.37
CA LEU A 84 9.97 -18.52 -6.65
C LEU A 84 8.44 -18.33 -6.68
N LEU A 85 7.98 -17.11 -6.39
CA LEU A 85 6.55 -16.76 -6.48
C LEU A 85 6.04 -16.69 -7.92
N ALA A 86 6.90 -16.54 -8.92
CA ALA A 86 6.53 -16.68 -10.32
C ALA A 86 6.19 -18.14 -10.63
N MET A 87 7.01 -19.09 -10.14
CA MET A 87 6.82 -20.53 -10.32
C MET A 87 5.70 -21.11 -9.47
N VAL A 88 5.43 -20.53 -8.29
CA VAL A 88 4.42 -21.05 -7.34
C VAL A 88 3.39 -19.95 -7.00
N PRO A 89 2.43 -19.66 -7.90
CA PRO A 89 1.53 -18.51 -7.75
C PRO A 89 0.64 -18.55 -6.50
N PHE A 90 0.28 -19.74 -5.99
CA PHE A 90 -0.61 -19.86 -4.82
C PHE A 90 0.05 -19.33 -3.53
N LEU A 91 1.38 -19.38 -3.42
CA LEU A 91 2.12 -18.86 -2.26
C LEU A 91 2.25 -17.33 -2.24
N ARG A 92 1.88 -16.64 -3.33
CA ARG A 92 2.05 -15.18 -3.45
C ARG A 92 1.36 -14.41 -2.34
N SER A 93 0.13 -14.81 -2.02
CA SER A 93 -0.70 -14.16 -1.01
C SER A 93 -0.16 -14.37 0.40
N PHE A 94 0.44 -15.52 0.69
CA PHE A 94 1.07 -15.80 1.98
C PHE A 94 2.33 -14.94 2.18
N MET A 95 3.12 -14.75 1.13
CA MET A 95 4.44 -14.14 1.22
C MET A 95 4.46 -12.62 0.93
N SER A 96 3.33 -12.04 0.52
CA SER A 96 3.24 -10.63 0.14
C SER A 96 1.88 -10.02 0.47
N ILE A 97 1.91 -8.98 1.29
CA ILE A 97 0.77 -8.12 1.63
C ILE A 97 0.07 -7.57 0.37
N TYR A 98 0.83 -7.20 -0.67
CA TYR A 98 0.27 -6.70 -1.92
C TYR A 98 -0.65 -7.73 -2.59
N TYR A 99 -0.17 -8.98 -2.72
CA TYR A 99 -0.96 -10.06 -3.30
C TYR A 99 -2.07 -10.53 -2.35
N TYR A 100 -1.84 -10.50 -1.04
CA TYR A 100 -2.86 -10.80 -0.04
C TYR A 100 -4.06 -9.86 -0.17
N LEU A 101 -3.81 -8.54 -0.18
CA LEU A 101 -4.85 -7.53 -0.40
C LEU A 101 -5.59 -7.74 -1.73
N GLN A 102 -4.86 -8.14 -2.77
CA GLN A 102 -5.45 -8.36 -4.09
C GLN A 102 -6.37 -9.59 -4.15
N THR A 103 -6.06 -10.66 -3.40
CA THR A 103 -6.67 -11.99 -3.57
C THR A 103 -7.63 -12.38 -2.44
N HIS A 104 -7.35 -11.99 -1.20
CA HIS A 104 -8.12 -12.40 -0.02
C HIS A 104 -9.00 -11.29 0.55
N ILE A 105 -8.89 -10.07 0.03
CA ILE A 105 -9.67 -8.92 0.52
C ILE A 105 -10.61 -8.43 -0.58
N THR A 106 -11.90 -8.43 -0.24
CA THR A 106 -12.94 -7.75 -1.01
C THR A 106 -12.99 -6.30 -0.56
N LEU A 107 -12.47 -5.40 -1.40
CA LEU A 107 -12.51 -3.96 -1.14
C LEU A 107 -13.91 -3.37 -1.41
N PRO A 108 -14.24 -2.21 -0.82
CA PRO A 108 -15.43 -1.45 -1.18
C PRO A 108 -15.50 -1.19 -2.69
N ARG A 109 -16.72 -1.07 -3.21
CA ARG A 109 -16.96 -0.85 -4.65
C ARG A 109 -16.33 0.43 -5.16
N ASP A 110 -16.48 1.53 -4.43
CA ASP A 110 -15.98 2.85 -4.82
C ASP A 110 -14.57 3.07 -4.25
N GLN A 111 -13.61 3.35 -5.13
CA GLN A 111 -12.20 3.42 -4.78
C GLN A 111 -11.54 4.63 -5.46
N LEU A 112 -10.79 5.42 -4.68
CA LEU A 112 -9.95 6.50 -5.18
C LEU A 112 -8.48 6.16 -4.94
N TYR A 113 -7.66 6.29 -5.98
CA TYR A 113 -6.21 6.10 -5.92
C TYR A 113 -5.50 7.42 -6.22
N LEU A 114 -4.70 7.87 -5.28
CA LEU A 114 -3.87 9.06 -5.37
C LEU A 114 -2.42 8.60 -5.40
N TYR A 115 -1.69 8.90 -6.48
CA TYR A 115 -0.29 8.49 -6.62
C TYR A 115 0.46 9.44 -7.55
N SER A 116 1.77 9.25 -7.66
CA SER A 116 2.59 9.97 -8.63
C SER A 116 3.62 9.05 -9.27
N LYS A 117 3.89 9.24 -10.55
CA LYS A 117 5.01 8.58 -11.23
C LYS A 117 6.39 9.04 -10.75
N ALA A 118 6.50 10.23 -10.15
CA ALA A 118 7.74 10.71 -9.53
C ALA A 118 7.97 10.15 -8.11
N ASP A 119 7.04 9.35 -7.57
CA ASP A 119 7.19 8.72 -6.27
C ASP A 119 8.40 7.76 -6.27
N THR A 120 9.38 8.06 -5.40
CA THR A 120 10.61 7.27 -5.26
C THR A 120 10.51 6.18 -4.19
N MET A 121 9.43 6.15 -3.40
CA MET A 121 9.17 5.17 -2.35
C MET A 121 8.44 3.94 -2.89
N ILE A 122 7.51 4.14 -3.82
CA ILE A 122 6.72 3.08 -4.46
C ILE A 122 6.81 3.12 -5.98
N LYS A 123 6.54 1.99 -6.63
CA LYS A 123 6.47 1.95 -8.10
C LYS A 123 5.03 2.19 -8.56
N ALA A 124 4.80 3.25 -9.33
CA ALA A 124 3.50 3.56 -9.93
C ALA A 124 2.90 2.35 -10.69
N LYS A 125 3.73 1.59 -11.42
CA LYS A 125 3.30 0.38 -12.15
C LYS A 125 2.57 -0.67 -11.29
N HIS A 126 2.87 -0.74 -9.99
CA HIS A 126 2.18 -1.66 -9.08
C HIS A 126 0.82 -1.11 -8.66
N VAL A 127 0.69 0.20 -8.45
CA VAL A 127 -0.58 0.86 -8.21
C VAL A 127 -1.50 0.72 -9.43
N GLU A 128 -0.98 1.05 -10.63
CA GLU A 128 -1.69 0.91 -11.91
C GLU A 128 -2.16 -0.53 -12.14
N LYS A 129 -1.27 -1.52 -11.91
CA LYS A 129 -1.65 -2.94 -12.01
C LYS A 129 -2.75 -3.33 -11.02
N PHE A 130 -2.71 -2.77 -9.81
CA PHE A 130 -3.74 -3.01 -8.81
C PHE A 130 -5.08 -2.39 -9.24
N ILE A 131 -5.07 -1.14 -9.72
CA ILE A 131 -6.22 -0.43 -10.27
C ILE A 131 -6.89 -1.26 -11.38
N SER A 132 -6.11 -1.73 -12.36
CA SER A 132 -6.65 -2.56 -13.46
C SER A 132 -7.36 -3.80 -12.93
N LYS A 133 -6.79 -4.45 -11.92
CA LYS A 133 -7.37 -5.65 -11.30
C LYS A 133 -8.63 -5.35 -10.48
N GLN A 134 -8.77 -4.15 -9.92
CA GLN A 134 -10.01 -3.74 -9.25
C GLN A 134 -11.10 -3.40 -10.27
N LYS A 135 -10.75 -2.74 -11.38
CA LYS A 135 -11.67 -2.51 -12.50
C LYS A 135 -12.18 -3.82 -13.11
N GLU A 136 -11.31 -4.80 -13.31
CA GLU A 136 -11.68 -6.16 -13.76
C GLU A 136 -12.68 -6.85 -12.82
N LYS A 137 -12.65 -6.54 -11.51
CA LYS A 137 -13.62 -7.05 -10.52
C LYS A 137 -14.96 -6.29 -10.54
N GLY A 138 -15.14 -5.31 -11.42
CA GLY A 138 -16.34 -4.49 -11.51
C GLY A 138 -16.41 -3.32 -10.52
N ASN A 139 -15.30 -2.99 -9.84
CA ASN A 139 -15.26 -1.87 -8.91
C ASN A 139 -15.23 -0.52 -9.65
N SER A 140 -15.86 0.49 -9.04
CA SER A 140 -15.84 1.88 -9.47
C SER A 140 -14.53 2.51 -9.01
N VAL A 141 -13.57 2.66 -9.94
CA VAL A 141 -12.21 3.08 -9.60
C VAL A 141 -11.85 4.40 -10.28
N THR A 142 -11.62 5.43 -9.47
CA THR A 142 -11.03 6.71 -9.88
C THR A 142 -9.56 6.73 -9.49
N ALA A 143 -8.69 7.26 -10.35
CA ALA A 143 -7.27 7.32 -10.09
C ALA A 143 -6.69 8.64 -10.62
N ILE A 144 -5.79 9.24 -9.84
CA ILE A 144 -5.09 10.49 -10.17
C ILE A 144 -3.59 10.24 -10.06
N ASP A 145 -2.89 10.55 -11.14
CA ASP A 145 -1.43 10.58 -11.21
C ASP A 145 -0.98 12.03 -11.19
N PHE A 146 -0.41 12.47 -10.07
CA PHE A 146 0.10 13.83 -9.90
C PHE A 146 1.40 14.10 -10.67
N VAL A 147 1.98 13.11 -11.35
CA VAL A 147 3.16 13.18 -12.24
C VAL A 147 4.49 13.49 -11.54
N ASP A 148 4.58 14.53 -10.70
CA ASP A 148 5.83 15.12 -10.20
C ASP A 148 5.96 15.17 -8.67
N SER A 149 4.89 14.90 -7.92
CA SER A 149 4.89 15.00 -6.46
C SER A 149 5.59 13.82 -5.75
N GLU A 150 6.20 14.10 -4.59
CA GLU A 150 6.82 13.10 -3.73
C GLU A 150 5.79 12.19 -3.02
N HIS A 151 6.27 11.05 -2.49
CA HIS A 151 5.47 10.07 -1.75
C HIS A 151 4.68 10.71 -0.60
N VAL A 152 3.34 10.55 -0.60
CA VAL A 152 2.42 11.05 0.44
C VAL A 152 2.46 12.60 0.61
N ALA A 153 3.14 13.30 -0.29
CA ALA A 153 3.24 14.76 -0.30
C ALA A 153 2.35 15.40 -1.37
N HIS A 154 1.43 14.64 -1.96
CA HIS A 154 0.55 15.09 -3.05
C HIS A 154 -0.27 16.32 -2.68
N ILE A 155 -0.83 16.37 -1.46
CA ILE A 155 -1.56 17.54 -0.96
C ILE A 155 -0.68 18.79 -0.81
N ARG A 156 0.62 18.62 -0.57
CA ARG A 156 1.57 19.74 -0.43
C ARG A 156 1.95 20.31 -1.79
N SER A 157 2.13 19.45 -2.80
CA SER A 157 2.47 19.86 -4.17
C SER A 157 1.25 20.32 -4.97
N HIS A 158 0.10 19.64 -4.81
CA HIS A 158 -1.13 19.83 -5.58
C HIS A 158 -2.36 19.94 -4.67
N PRO A 159 -2.44 20.95 -3.78
CA PRO A 159 -3.46 21.02 -2.73
C PRO A 159 -4.89 21.06 -3.28
N GLU A 160 -5.14 21.87 -4.32
CA GLU A 160 -6.47 22.04 -4.91
C GLU A 160 -6.93 20.76 -5.61
N GLU A 161 -6.09 20.15 -6.44
CA GLU A 161 -6.42 18.91 -7.15
C GLU A 161 -6.67 17.77 -6.15
N TYR A 162 -5.78 17.60 -5.16
CA TYR A 162 -5.92 16.59 -4.11
C TYR A 162 -7.23 16.77 -3.33
N ARG A 163 -7.53 18.00 -2.90
CA ARG A 163 -8.74 18.31 -2.13
C ARG A 163 -10.01 18.09 -2.97
N ASN A 164 -10.01 18.56 -4.22
CA ASN A 164 -11.15 18.38 -5.12
C ASN A 164 -11.41 16.91 -5.41
N ALA A 165 -10.36 16.11 -5.60
CA ALA A 165 -10.48 14.66 -5.77
C ALA A 165 -11.13 13.99 -4.56
N CYS A 166 -10.64 14.29 -3.36
CA CYS A 166 -11.17 13.71 -2.13
C CYS A 166 -12.63 14.13 -1.89
N LEU A 167 -12.94 15.42 -2.02
CA LEU A 167 -14.30 15.93 -1.81
C LEU A 167 -15.29 15.38 -2.84
N SER A 168 -14.89 15.31 -4.11
CA SER A 168 -15.74 14.76 -5.16
C SER A 168 -16.01 13.27 -4.93
N PHE A 169 -14.99 12.52 -4.49
CA PHE A 169 -15.15 11.11 -4.14
C PHE A 169 -16.10 10.92 -2.96
N VAL A 170 -15.94 11.68 -1.87
CA VAL A 170 -16.84 11.60 -0.71
C VAL A 170 -18.28 11.93 -1.10
N ARG A 171 -18.50 13.01 -1.85
CA ARG A 171 -19.84 13.39 -2.34
C ARG A 171 -20.47 12.30 -3.22
N HIS A 172 -19.67 11.67 -4.09
CA HIS A 172 -20.12 10.54 -4.92
C HIS A 172 -20.56 9.36 -4.06
N VAL A 173 -19.75 8.96 -3.07
CA VAL A 173 -20.10 7.88 -2.14
C VAL A 173 -21.36 8.23 -1.36
N GLU A 174 -21.47 9.44 -0.80
CA GLU A 174 -22.69 9.88 -0.11
C GLU A 174 -23.93 9.85 -1.00
N ALA A 175 -23.81 10.24 -2.27
CA ALA A 175 -24.94 10.20 -3.19
C ALA A 175 -25.34 8.76 -3.57
N ALA A 176 -24.38 7.84 -3.67
CA ALA A 176 -24.61 6.46 -4.08
C ALA A 176 -25.22 5.55 -3.00
N TYR A 177 -25.02 5.88 -1.72
CA TYR A 177 -25.43 5.04 -0.57
C TYR A 177 -26.37 5.76 0.42
N LYS A 178 -27.08 6.81 -0.03
CA LYS A 178 -28.24 7.38 0.68
C LYS A 178 -29.41 6.39 0.73
#